data_AF-A0ABD2YRD3-F1
#
_entry.id   AF-A0ABD2YRD3-F1
#
_cell.length_a   1.000
_cell.length_b   1.000
_cell.length_c   1.000
_cell.angle_alpha   90.00
_cell.angle_beta   90.00
_cell.angle_gamma   90.00
#
_symmetry.space_group_name_H-M   'P 1'
#
loop_
_entity.id
_entity.type
_entity.pdbx_description
1 polymer ?
#
loop_
_entity_poly.entity_id
_entity_poly.type
_entity_poly.pdbx_seq_one_letter_code
_entity_poly.pdbx_strand_id
1 'polypeptide(L)'
;MILNKNSTQGVKFFSKLSFNICLLHTKCIGKLSNKTFDMLLDLLRKAFPEAMVNLPKSYYEAEKLMKELGLGYKRYDDGPNDCTLHWGLDATKTSCEICKVHRWVTSENDPTGEKRKVSCKVFWHFPLKPRLQRLFMSSKTAAYMRCHSEGRTKDGCMRHPTDFPAWKTFDYQHSVGFNPF
;
A
#
# COMPACT_ATOMS: atom_id res chain seq x y z
N MET A 1 30.89 -31.87 7.99
CA MET A 1 31.96 -31.06 8.61
C MET A 1 31.30 -29.85 9.24
N ILE A 2 31.36 -29.80 10.56
CA ILE A 2 30.63 -28.86 11.42
C ILE A 2 31.22 -27.46 11.22
N LEU A 3 30.42 -26.49 10.78
CA LEU A 3 30.72 -25.09 11.00
C LEU A 3 29.90 -24.59 12.18
N ASN A 4 30.65 -24.30 13.23
CA ASN A 4 30.30 -23.82 14.55
C ASN A 4 29.04 -22.96 14.64
N LYS A 5 28.16 -23.36 15.56
CA LYS A 5 27.30 -22.47 16.33
C LYS A 5 28.17 -21.58 17.22
N ASN A 6 28.68 -20.48 16.68
CA ASN A 6 29.19 -19.38 17.50
C ASN A 6 28.13 -18.28 17.57
N SER A 7 27.55 -18.16 18.75
CA SER A 7 26.74 -17.04 19.21
C SER A 7 27.38 -15.71 18.82
N THR A 8 26.77 -14.98 17.89
CA THR A 8 26.99 -13.54 17.75
C THR A 8 25.78 -12.84 18.35
N GLN A 9 25.96 -12.39 19.58
CA GLN A 9 25.05 -11.47 20.25
C GLN A 9 24.88 -10.23 19.35
N GLY A 10 23.73 -10.09 18.67
CA GLY A 10 23.31 -8.83 18.04
C GLY A 10 23.06 -8.82 16.52
N VAL A 11 23.23 -9.92 15.77
CA VAL A 11 22.93 -9.89 14.33
C VAL A 11 21.41 -10.01 14.10
N LYS A 12 20.76 -8.88 13.79
CA LYS A 12 19.37 -8.88 13.31
C LYS A 12 19.34 -9.44 11.89
N PHE A 13 18.90 -10.68 11.75
CA PHE A 13 18.60 -11.25 10.43
C PHE A 13 17.39 -10.53 9.84
N PHE A 14 17.55 -9.96 8.64
CA PHE A 14 16.42 -9.44 7.90
C PHE A 14 15.63 -10.61 7.32
N SER A 15 14.32 -10.66 7.61
CA SER A 15 13.39 -11.41 6.78
C SER A 15 13.40 -10.87 5.34
N LYS A 16 12.99 -11.69 4.37
CA LYS A 16 12.80 -11.26 2.97
C LYS A 16 11.92 -10.00 2.87
N LEU A 17 10.84 -9.93 3.64
CA LEU A 17 9.94 -8.77 3.65
C LEU A 17 10.62 -7.53 4.23
N SER A 18 11.27 -7.64 5.40
CA SER A 18 11.94 -6.51 6.03
C SER A 18 13.09 -5.98 5.17
N PHE A 19 13.84 -6.86 4.51
CA PHE A 19 14.90 -6.44 3.58
C PHE A 19 14.34 -5.62 2.42
N ASN A 20 13.26 -6.09 1.80
CA ASN A 20 12.61 -5.38 0.70
C ASN A 20 12.02 -4.03 1.13
N ILE A 21 11.41 -3.95 2.31
CA ILE A 21 10.92 -2.69 2.86
C ILE A 21 12.07 -1.71 3.05
N CYS A 22 13.19 -2.16 3.65
CA CYS A 22 14.35 -1.30 3.84
C CYS A 22 14.95 -0.83 2.51
N LEU A 23 15.06 -1.69 1.49
CA LEU A 23 15.51 -1.29 0.16
C LEU A 23 14.63 -0.20 -0.45
N LEU A 24 13.31 -0.41 -0.47
CA LEU A 24 12.36 0.56 -1.02
C LEU A 24 12.37 1.87 -0.23
N HIS A 25 12.51 1.80 1.09
CA HIS A 25 12.64 2.98 1.94
C HIS A 25 13.92 3.77 1.64
N THR A 26 15.07 3.09 1.52
CA THR A 26 16.35 3.70 1.12
C THR A 26 16.25 4.35 -0.25
N LYS A 27 15.57 3.70 -1.21
CA LYS A 27 15.28 4.29 -2.53
C LYS A 27 14.52 5.60 -2.41
N CYS A 28 13.45 5.63 -1.61
CA CYS A 28 12.61 6.81 -1.44
C CYS A 28 13.37 7.96 -0.76
N ILE A 29 14.05 7.69 0.36
CA ILE A 29 14.83 8.70 1.10
C ILE A 29 16.00 9.21 0.25
N GLY A 30 16.75 8.29 -0.37
CA GLY A 30 17.90 8.62 -1.21
C GLY A 30 17.54 9.13 -2.60
N LYS A 31 16.23 9.25 -2.93
CA LYS A 31 15.73 9.64 -4.25
C LYS A 31 16.39 8.85 -5.40
N LEU A 32 16.68 7.57 -5.16
CA LEU A 32 17.38 6.74 -6.15
C LEU A 32 16.48 6.52 -7.37
N SER A 33 17.04 6.65 -8.57
CA SER A 33 16.35 6.27 -9.80
C SER A 33 16.06 4.75 -9.82
N ASN A 34 15.12 4.30 -10.65
CA ASN A 34 14.88 2.85 -10.82
C ASN A 34 16.14 2.16 -11.33
N LYS A 35 16.84 2.77 -12.30
CA LYS A 35 18.12 2.27 -12.82
C LYS A 35 19.18 2.12 -11.73
N THR A 36 19.34 3.12 -10.87
CA THR A 36 20.31 3.06 -9.76
C THR A 36 19.97 1.98 -8.74
N PHE A 37 18.67 1.80 -8.46
CA PHE A 37 18.20 0.72 -7.60
C PHE A 37 18.50 -0.66 -8.17
N ASP A 38 18.26 -0.87 -9.45
CA ASP A 38 18.55 -2.14 -10.13
C ASP A 38 20.06 -2.43 -10.15
N MET A 39 20.89 -1.42 -10.43
CA MET A 39 22.35 -1.54 -10.36
C MET A 39 22.84 -1.92 -8.94
N LEU A 40 22.22 -1.37 -7.89
CA LEU A 40 22.53 -1.74 -6.51
C LEU A 40 22.17 -3.20 -6.23
N LEU A 41 21.00 -3.66 -6.69
CA LEU A 41 20.60 -5.07 -6.55
C LEU A 41 21.54 -6.03 -7.28
N ASP A 42 22.00 -5.65 -8.47
CA ASP A 42 22.98 -6.43 -9.22
C ASP A 42 24.33 -6.51 -8.51
N LEU A 43 24.79 -5.41 -7.91
CA LEU A 43 26.01 -5.40 -7.10
C LEU A 43 25.88 -6.30 -5.87
N LEU A 44 24.76 -6.21 -5.15
CA LEU A 44 24.48 -7.06 -3.99
C LEU A 44 24.43 -8.54 -4.38
N ARG A 45 23.89 -8.87 -5.56
CA ARG A 45 23.84 -10.24 -6.06
C ARG A 45 25.22 -10.79 -6.40
N LYS A 46 26.11 -9.96 -6.94
CA LYS A 46 27.51 -10.35 -7.20
C LYS A 46 28.29 -10.55 -5.91
N ALA A 47 28.08 -9.69 -4.91
CA ALA A 47 28.78 -9.77 -3.63
C ALA A 47 28.25 -10.89 -2.72
N PHE A 48 26.94 -11.15 -2.75
CA PHE A 48 26.25 -12.07 -1.83
C PHE A 48 25.24 -12.96 -2.58
N PRO A 49 25.69 -13.84 -3.50
CA PRO A 49 24.80 -14.61 -4.38
C PRO A 49 23.81 -15.49 -3.62
N GLU A 50 24.27 -16.23 -2.60
CA GLU A 50 23.44 -17.14 -1.79
C GLU A 50 22.36 -16.38 -1.00
N ALA A 51 22.67 -15.20 -0.48
CA ALA A 51 21.72 -14.39 0.28
C ALA A 51 20.67 -13.71 -0.63
N MET A 52 20.99 -13.51 -1.91
CA MET A 52 20.15 -12.78 -2.87
C MET A 52 19.22 -13.67 -3.70
N VAL A 53 19.35 -15.01 -3.63
CA VAL A 53 18.57 -15.98 -4.46
C VAL A 53 17.06 -15.72 -4.42
N ASN A 54 16.52 -15.43 -3.24
CA ASN A 54 15.08 -15.26 -3.03
C ASN A 54 14.62 -13.80 -3.00
N LEU A 55 15.51 -12.84 -3.30
CA LEU A 55 15.18 -11.40 -3.28
C LEU A 55 14.84 -10.88 -4.68
N PRO A 56 14.09 -9.77 -4.78
CA PRO A 56 13.74 -9.17 -6.07
C PRO A 56 14.96 -8.82 -6.90
N LYS A 57 14.84 -9.04 -8.21
CA LYS A 57 15.89 -8.76 -9.19
C LYS A 57 15.90 -7.31 -9.65
N SER A 58 14.79 -6.61 -9.47
CA SER A 58 14.59 -5.23 -9.89
C SER A 58 13.65 -4.48 -8.95
N TYR A 59 13.59 -3.17 -9.10
CA TYR A 59 12.58 -2.31 -8.49
C TYR A 59 11.17 -2.78 -8.81
N TYR A 60 10.91 -3.19 -10.05
CA TYR A 60 9.59 -3.65 -10.47
C TYR A 60 9.16 -4.90 -9.70
N GLU A 61 10.05 -5.89 -9.55
CA GLU A 61 9.77 -7.09 -8.76
C GLU A 61 9.56 -6.76 -7.28
N ALA A 62 10.34 -5.83 -6.72
CA ALA A 62 10.18 -5.39 -5.34
C ALA A 62 8.83 -4.68 -5.13
N GLU A 63 8.43 -3.80 -6.05
CA GLU A 63 7.14 -3.11 -6.02
C GLU A 63 5.98 -4.11 -6.20
N LYS A 64 6.12 -5.08 -7.11
CA LYS A 64 5.12 -6.14 -7.33
C LYS A 64 4.90 -6.96 -6.06
N LEU A 65 5.97 -7.37 -5.38
CA LEU A 65 5.88 -8.08 -4.11
C LEU A 65 5.10 -7.27 -3.06
N MET A 66 5.34 -5.96 -2.95
CA MET A 66 4.57 -5.11 -2.03
C MET A 66 3.08 -5.04 -2.41
N LYS A 67 2.77 -4.95 -3.70
CA LYS A 67 1.38 -4.94 -4.19
C LYS A 67 0.65 -6.23 -3.85
N GLU A 68 1.29 -7.39 -4.06
CA GLU A 68 0.74 -8.71 -3.71
C GLU A 68 0.47 -8.87 -2.22
N LEU A 69 1.28 -8.23 -1.37
CA LEU A 69 1.09 -8.18 0.08
C LEU A 69 0.02 -7.16 0.54
N GLY A 70 -0.73 -6.56 -0.39
CA GLY A 70 -1.74 -5.56 -0.07
C GLY A 70 -1.18 -4.21 0.37
N LEU A 71 0.12 -3.96 0.15
CA LEU A 71 0.80 -2.68 0.38
C LEU A 71 0.81 -1.78 -0.86
N GLY A 72 0.09 -2.19 -1.91
CA GLY A 72 -0.09 -1.41 -3.12
C GLY A 72 -0.96 -0.18 -2.94
N TYR A 73 -0.96 0.66 -3.97
CA TYR A 73 -1.77 1.86 -4.09
C TYR A 73 -2.31 1.98 -5.52
N LYS A 74 -3.42 2.72 -5.66
CA LYS A 74 -3.96 3.19 -6.92
C LYS A 74 -3.67 4.68 -7.03
N ARG A 75 -3.25 5.12 -8.21
CA ARG A 75 -3.06 6.54 -8.50
C ARG A 75 -4.28 7.03 -9.24
N TYR A 76 -4.78 8.16 -8.81
CA TYR A 76 -5.86 8.89 -9.46
C TYR A 76 -5.37 10.30 -9.72
N ASP A 77 -5.72 10.83 -10.88
CA ASP A 77 -5.35 12.20 -11.22
C ASP A 77 -6.27 13.14 -10.48
N ASP A 78 -5.70 14.17 -9.86
CA ASP A 78 -6.44 15.14 -9.06
C ASP A 78 -6.27 16.53 -9.66
N GLY A 79 -7.28 17.37 -9.44
CA GLY A 79 -7.24 18.77 -9.79
C GLY A 79 -6.15 19.48 -8.96
N PRO A 80 -5.46 20.48 -9.52
CA PRO A 80 -4.37 21.16 -8.81
C PRO A 80 -4.83 21.82 -7.49
N ASN A 81 -6.09 22.23 -7.41
CA ASN A 81 -6.71 22.83 -6.23
C ASN A 81 -7.59 21.84 -5.43
N ASP A 82 -7.38 20.53 -5.56
CA ASP A 82 -8.18 19.48 -4.89
C ASP A 82 -9.70 19.56 -5.19
N CYS A 83 -10.06 20.20 -6.29
CA CYS A 83 -11.45 20.47 -6.67
C CYS A 83 -12.11 19.29 -7.40
N THR A 84 -11.33 18.40 -8.02
CA THR A 84 -11.88 17.32 -8.85
C THR A 84 -10.94 16.13 -8.89
N LEU A 85 -11.42 14.99 -8.42
CA LEU A 85 -10.77 13.70 -8.63
C LEU A 85 -11.18 13.14 -10.00
N HIS A 86 -10.24 12.97 -10.92
CA HIS A 86 -10.49 12.43 -12.26
C HIS A 86 -10.65 10.90 -12.21
N TRP A 87 -11.77 10.45 -11.65
CA TRP A 87 -12.13 9.06 -11.48
C TRP A 87 -13.62 8.83 -11.77
N GLY A 88 -14.00 7.60 -12.12
CA GLY A 88 -15.38 7.27 -12.47
C GLY A 88 -15.87 8.06 -13.69
N LEU A 89 -16.95 8.82 -13.52
CA LEU A 89 -17.53 9.65 -14.58
C LEU A 89 -16.58 10.76 -15.06
N ASP A 90 -15.67 11.21 -14.20
CA ASP A 90 -14.75 12.31 -14.48
C ASP A 90 -13.40 11.83 -15.04
N ALA A 91 -13.23 10.52 -15.24
CA ALA A 91 -11.96 9.92 -15.65
C ALA A 91 -11.44 10.43 -17.00
N THR A 92 -12.34 10.83 -17.91
CA THR A 92 -12.00 11.34 -19.25
C THR A 92 -11.91 12.86 -19.32
N LYS A 93 -12.28 13.58 -18.26
CA LYS A 93 -12.20 15.05 -18.22
C LYS A 93 -10.74 15.49 -18.26
N THR A 94 -10.50 16.56 -19.02
CA THR A 94 -9.18 17.19 -19.23
C THR A 94 -9.01 18.48 -18.44
N SER A 95 -10.08 19.02 -17.88
CA SER A 95 -10.07 20.23 -17.06
C SER A 95 -11.07 20.11 -15.90
N CYS A 96 -10.77 20.82 -14.82
CA CYS A 96 -11.65 20.91 -13.67
C CYS A 96 -12.86 21.81 -13.98
N GLU A 97 -14.07 21.35 -13.69
CA GLU A 97 -15.28 22.15 -13.92
C GLU A 97 -15.42 23.33 -12.95
N ILE A 98 -14.80 23.24 -11.77
CA ILE A 98 -14.87 24.26 -10.71
C ILE A 98 -13.84 25.36 -10.96
N CYS A 99 -12.54 25.01 -10.98
CA CYS A 99 -11.47 26.00 -11.09
C CYS A 99 -11.00 26.26 -12.53
N LYS A 100 -11.54 25.53 -13.52
CA LYS A 100 -11.19 25.63 -14.95
C LYS A 100 -9.72 25.35 -15.28
N VAL A 101 -8.94 24.87 -14.31
CA VAL A 101 -7.53 24.52 -14.54
C VAL A 101 -7.44 23.18 -15.27
N HIS A 102 -6.46 23.10 -16.17
CA HIS A 102 -6.16 21.91 -16.94
C HIS A 102 -5.55 20.80 -16.09
N ARG A 103 -5.86 19.55 -16.44
CA ARG A 103 -5.38 18.33 -15.76
C ARG A 103 -3.91 18.07 -16.01
N TRP A 104 -3.41 18.34 -17.21
CA TRP A 104 -2.05 17.98 -17.62
C TRP A 104 -1.05 19.12 -17.37
N VAL A 105 0.16 18.76 -16.95
CA VAL A 105 1.30 19.67 -16.80
C VAL A 105 1.71 20.19 -18.17
N THR A 106 1.80 21.51 -18.29
CA THR A 106 2.26 22.21 -19.49
C THR A 106 3.75 22.55 -19.38
N SER A 107 4.44 22.61 -20.51
CA SER A 107 5.84 23.06 -20.59
C SER A 107 6.07 23.87 -21.86
N GLU A 108 7.20 24.57 -21.98
CA GLU A 108 7.54 25.34 -23.19
C GLU A 108 7.48 24.48 -24.48
N ASN A 109 7.91 23.22 -24.37
CA ASN A 109 7.92 22.25 -25.49
C ASN A 109 6.56 21.55 -25.70
N ASP A 110 5.65 21.65 -24.73
CA ASP A 110 4.30 21.06 -24.75
C ASP A 110 3.30 22.00 -24.04
N PRO A 111 2.91 23.12 -24.67
CA PRO A 111 2.05 24.14 -24.05
C PRO A 111 0.65 23.61 -23.73
N THR A 112 0.19 22.58 -24.46
CA THR A 112 -1.08 21.91 -24.23
C THR A 112 -0.98 20.74 -23.24
N GLY A 113 0.23 20.24 -22.93
CA GLY A 113 0.42 19.07 -22.06
C GLY A 113 -0.09 17.76 -22.67
N GLU A 114 -0.43 17.76 -23.96
CA GLU A 114 -1.06 16.62 -24.64
C GLU A 114 -0.03 15.64 -25.20
N LYS A 115 1.19 16.11 -25.51
CA LYS A 115 2.27 15.22 -25.96
C LYS A 115 2.70 14.31 -24.82
N ARG A 116 2.74 14.83 -23.60
CA ARG A 116 3.07 14.07 -22.39
C ARG A 116 2.02 14.30 -21.30
N LYS A 117 0.98 13.46 -21.30
CA LYS A 117 -0.12 13.45 -20.32
C LYS A 117 0.35 13.09 -18.90
N VAL A 118 0.98 14.06 -18.23
CA VAL A 118 1.38 13.98 -16.82
C VAL A 118 0.41 14.84 -16.04
N SER A 119 -0.29 14.25 -15.08
CA SER A 119 -1.23 15.00 -14.25
C SER A 119 -0.52 16.06 -13.40
N CYS A 120 -1.14 17.23 -13.25
CA CYS A 120 -0.69 18.31 -12.38
C CYS A 120 -0.60 17.85 -10.91
N LYS A 121 -1.54 16.99 -10.48
CA LYS A 121 -1.57 16.41 -9.14
C LYS A 121 -2.03 14.95 -9.21
N VAL A 122 -1.51 14.13 -8.30
CA VAL A 122 -1.86 12.71 -8.21
C VAL A 122 -2.28 12.39 -6.78
N PHE A 123 -3.50 11.90 -6.63
CA PHE A 123 -4.02 11.32 -5.40
C PHE A 123 -3.67 9.83 -5.31
N TRP A 124 -3.20 9.40 -4.14
CA TRP A 124 -2.77 8.03 -3.88
C TRP A 124 -3.81 7.34 -3.01
N HIS A 125 -4.68 6.55 -3.64
CA HIS A 125 -5.66 5.75 -2.94
C HIS A 125 -5.07 4.42 -2.52
N PHE A 126 -5.26 4.05 -1.26
CA PHE A 126 -4.87 2.73 -0.78
C PHE A 126 -6.10 1.83 -0.61
N PRO A 127 -6.23 0.76 -1.42
CA PRO A 127 -7.41 -0.10 -1.38
C PRO A 127 -7.63 -0.72 0.01
N LEU A 128 -8.83 -0.54 0.56
CA LEU A 128 -9.17 -1.01 1.91
C LEU A 128 -9.25 -2.54 1.98
N LYS A 129 -9.89 -3.19 1.00
CA LYS A 129 -10.11 -4.64 0.99
C LYS A 129 -8.83 -5.47 1.23
N PRO A 130 -7.74 -5.34 0.44
CA PRO A 130 -6.53 -6.13 0.65
C PRO A 130 -5.83 -5.80 1.99
N ARG A 131 -5.95 -4.56 2.48
CA ARG A 131 -5.42 -4.17 3.79
C ARG A 131 -6.17 -4.83 4.93
N LEU A 132 -7.50 -4.86 4.85
CA LEU A 132 -8.34 -5.56 5.82
C LEU A 132 -8.03 -7.06 5.80
N GLN A 133 -7.99 -7.70 4.62
CA GLN A 133 -7.62 -9.11 4.49
C GLN A 133 -6.29 -9.41 5.19
N ARG A 134 -5.27 -8.57 4.99
CA ARG A 134 -3.97 -8.72 5.67
C ARG A 134 -4.07 -8.66 7.20
N LEU A 135 -4.93 -7.81 7.76
CA LEU A 135 -5.14 -7.74 9.21
C LEU A 135 -5.75 -9.05 9.76
N PHE A 136 -6.54 -9.75 8.96
CA PHE A 136 -7.09 -11.06 9.33
C PHE A 136 -6.14 -12.24 9.12
N MET A 137 -5.01 -12.08 8.40
CA MET A 137 -4.03 -13.15 8.18
C MET A 137 -3.20 -13.51 9.43
N SER A 138 -3.11 -12.59 10.41
CA SER A 138 -2.43 -12.84 11.67
C SER A 138 -3.45 -13.25 12.73
N SER A 139 -3.31 -14.44 13.33
CA SER A 139 -4.21 -14.92 14.38
C SER A 139 -4.36 -13.93 15.54
N LYS A 140 -3.25 -13.32 15.98
CA LYS A 140 -3.24 -12.28 17.01
C LYS A 140 -4.03 -11.04 16.59
N THR A 141 -3.81 -10.55 15.38
CA THR A 141 -4.49 -9.34 14.87
C THR A 141 -5.97 -9.61 14.60
N ALA A 142 -6.29 -10.78 14.03
CA ALA A 142 -7.65 -11.23 13.77
C ALA A 142 -8.48 -11.31 15.07
N ALA A 143 -7.89 -11.78 16.18
CA ALA A 143 -8.57 -11.79 17.48
C ALA A 143 -8.98 -10.37 17.91
N TYR A 144 -8.10 -9.37 17.75
CA TYR A 144 -8.47 -7.97 18.01
C TYR A 144 -9.53 -7.46 17.03
N MET A 145 -9.44 -7.82 15.74
CA MET A 145 -10.42 -7.43 14.73
C MET A 145 -11.81 -8.01 15.00
N ARG A 146 -11.92 -9.21 15.60
CA ARG A 146 -13.19 -9.86 15.98
C ARG A 146 -13.64 -9.56 17.41
N CYS A 147 -12.87 -8.81 18.19
CA CYS A 147 -13.20 -8.51 19.59
C CYS A 147 -14.58 -7.85 19.74
N HIS A 148 -14.98 -7.01 18.78
CA HIS A 148 -16.29 -6.37 18.75
C HIS A 148 -17.48 -7.36 18.68
N SER A 149 -17.28 -8.57 18.16
CA SER A 149 -18.31 -9.60 18.02
C SER A 149 -18.15 -10.74 19.03
N GLU A 150 -16.92 -11.24 19.23
CA GLU A 150 -16.59 -12.42 20.04
C GLU A 150 -16.26 -12.08 21.51
N GLY A 151 -15.66 -10.91 21.77
CA GLY A 151 -15.06 -10.57 23.06
C GLY A 151 -15.87 -9.63 23.95
N ARG A 152 -17.10 -9.27 23.54
CA ARG A 152 -17.89 -8.23 24.24
C ARG A 152 -18.82 -8.78 25.32
N THR A 153 -18.93 -8.05 26.42
CA THR A 153 -19.96 -8.23 27.44
C THR A 153 -21.30 -7.71 26.92
N LYS A 154 -22.35 -8.54 26.95
CA LYS A 154 -23.71 -8.18 26.53
C LYS A 154 -24.63 -8.04 27.75
N ASP A 155 -24.40 -7.01 28.55
CA ASP A 155 -25.15 -6.72 29.78
C ASP A 155 -26.28 -5.69 29.58
N GLY A 156 -26.50 -5.27 28.34
CA GLY A 156 -27.48 -4.22 28.01
C GLY A 156 -26.94 -2.79 28.19
N CYS A 157 -25.73 -2.62 28.73
CA CYS A 157 -25.06 -1.33 28.80
C CYS A 157 -24.31 -1.04 27.49
N MET A 158 -24.19 0.24 27.14
CA MET A 158 -23.42 0.68 25.97
C MET A 158 -21.93 0.74 26.32
N ARG A 159 -21.18 -0.30 25.96
CA ARG A 159 -19.73 -0.43 26.28
C ARG A 159 -18.85 -0.33 25.05
N HIS A 160 -19.38 -0.69 23.89
CA HIS A 160 -18.70 -0.64 22.60
C HIS A 160 -19.54 0.15 21.59
N PRO A 161 -18.93 0.82 20.58
CA PRO A 161 -19.68 1.44 19.49
C PRO A 161 -20.71 0.51 18.84
N THR A 162 -20.44 -0.80 18.75
CA THR A 162 -21.40 -1.81 18.22
C THR A 162 -22.69 -1.94 19.05
N ASP A 163 -22.71 -1.51 20.32
CA ASP A 163 -23.92 -1.54 21.13
C ASP A 163 -24.90 -0.41 20.78
N PHE A 164 -24.44 0.59 20.01
CA PHE A 164 -25.26 1.72 19.57
C PHE A 164 -26.41 1.26 18.67
N PRO A 165 -27.62 1.84 18.80
CA PRO A 165 -28.77 1.46 17.98
C PRO A 165 -28.48 1.49 16.47
N ALA A 166 -27.71 2.48 16.01
CA ALA A 166 -27.33 2.61 14.60
C ALA A 166 -26.60 1.37 14.06
N TRP A 167 -25.70 0.77 14.85
CA TRP A 167 -24.97 -0.45 14.46
C TRP A 167 -25.88 -1.68 14.46
N LYS A 168 -26.80 -1.78 15.42
CA LYS A 168 -27.81 -2.86 15.42
C LYS A 168 -28.73 -2.78 14.21
N THR A 169 -29.15 -1.57 13.83
CA THR A 169 -29.95 -1.35 12.61
C THR A 169 -29.16 -1.71 11.35
N PHE A 170 -27.89 -1.31 11.28
CA PHE A 170 -27.01 -1.66 10.17
C PHE A 170 -26.84 -3.17 10.03
N ASP A 171 -26.54 -3.88 11.12
CA ASP A 171 -26.36 -5.34 11.13
C ASP A 171 -27.67 -6.06 10.73
N TYR A 172 -28.82 -5.57 11.19
CA TYR A 172 -30.12 -6.10 10.80
C TYR A 172 -30.39 -5.93 9.30
N GLN A 173 -30.05 -4.77 8.74
CA GLN A 173 -30.22 -4.49 7.30
C GLN A 173 -29.24 -5.27 6.42
N HIS A 174 -28.06 -5.61 6.95
CA HIS A 174 -26.99 -6.29 6.23
C HIS A 174 -26.69 -7.66 6.84
N SER A 175 -27.74 -8.46 7.04
CA SER A 175 -27.68 -9.77 7.74
C SER A 175 -26.89 -10.87 7.02
N VAL A 176 -26.12 -10.54 5.99
CA VAL A 176 -25.27 -11.51 5.28
C VAL A 176 -24.03 -11.73 6.13
N GLY A 177 -23.97 -12.90 6.76
CA GLY A 177 -22.83 -13.33 7.56
C GLY A 177 -21.53 -13.06 6.81
N PHE A 178 -20.65 -12.28 7.44
CA PHE A 178 -19.30 -12.05 6.93
C PHE A 178 -18.57 -13.39 6.92
N ASN A 179 -18.64 -14.12 5.80
CA ASN A 179 -17.91 -15.37 5.60
C ASN A 179 -16.47 -14.99 5.22
N PRO A 180 -15.48 -15.14 6.12
CA PRO A 180 -14.16 -14.56 5.93
C PRO A 180 -13.21 -15.46 5.12
N PHE A 181 -13.73 -16.36 4.28
CA PHE A 181 -12.94 -17.19 3.37
C PHE A 181 -12.96 -16.62 1.95
#